data_AF-A0A524IC13-F1
#
_entry.id   AF-A0A524IC13-F1
#
_cell.length_a   1.000
_cell.length_b   1.000
_cell.length_c   1.000
_cell.angle_alpha   90.00
_cell.angle_beta   90.00
_cell.angle_gamma   90.00
#
_symmetry.space_group_name_H-M   'P 1'
#
loop_
_entity.id
_entity.type
_entity.pdbx_description
1 polymer ?
#
loop_
_entity_poly.entity_id
_entity_poly.type
_entity_poly.pdbx_seq_one_letter_code
_entity_poly.pdbx_strand_id
1 'polypeptide(L)'
;MADEEMETYPIDHKGKVYSIITAFDMTFREVRGMLDWLAERNAFLRTPDAEFLGSGKMYTCEVEGVELEVDVQGYEVVVYKRNPA
;
A
#
# COMPACT_ATOMS: atom_id res chain seq x y z
N MET A 1 24.22 4.35 0.65
CA MET A 1 22.96 3.93 0.03
C MET A 1 21.92 4.35 1.02
N ALA A 2 21.03 5.28 0.67
CA ALA A 2 20.12 5.85 1.66
C ALA A 2 19.28 4.72 2.24
N ASP A 3 19.53 4.38 3.50
CA ASP A 3 18.59 3.70 4.35
C ASP A 3 17.41 4.68 4.53
N GLU A 4 16.56 4.78 3.50
CA GLU A 4 15.35 5.60 3.57
C GLU A 4 14.47 4.95 4.65
N GLU A 5 14.44 5.57 5.84
CA GLU A 5 13.70 5.06 7.00
C GLU A 5 12.23 4.91 6.60
N MET A 6 11.75 3.67 6.58
CA MET A 6 10.34 3.38 6.32
C MET A 6 9.52 3.83 7.53
N GLU A 7 8.75 4.88 7.35
CA GLU A 7 7.87 5.42 8.38
C GLU A 7 6.45 4.87 8.21
N THR A 8 5.74 4.72 9.33
CA THR A 8 4.35 4.24 9.33
C THR A 8 3.39 5.40 9.51
N TYR A 9 2.54 5.59 8.52
CA TYR A 9 1.53 6.64 8.46
C TYR A 9 0.12 6.03 8.57
N PRO A 10 -0.60 6.23 9.70
CA PRO A 10 -1.98 5.79 9.82
C PRO A 10 -2.93 6.70 9.05
N ILE A 11 -3.68 6.13 8.12
CA ILE A 11 -4.60 6.84 7.22
C ILE A 11 -6.01 6.30 7.39
N ASP A 12 -6.96 7.16 7.73
CA ASP A 12 -8.39 6.86 7.65
C ASP A 12 -8.89 6.96 6.20
N HIS A 13 -9.52 5.89 5.72
CA HIS A 13 -10.13 5.86 4.40
C HIS A 13 -11.37 4.94 4.37
N LYS A 14 -12.53 5.48 3.96
CA LYS A 14 -13.82 4.75 3.84
C LYS A 14 -14.20 3.97 5.11
N GLY A 15 -13.95 4.55 6.29
CA GLY A 15 -14.32 3.97 7.58
C GLY A 15 -13.39 2.84 8.06
N LYS A 16 -12.19 2.75 7.48
CA LYS A 16 -11.13 1.82 7.92
C LYS A 16 -9.83 2.59 8.06
N VAL A 17 -9.01 2.17 9.01
CA VAL A 17 -7.66 2.72 9.22
C VAL A 17 -6.66 1.79 8.55
N TYR A 18 -5.85 2.36 7.67
CA TYR A 18 -4.76 1.69 6.97
C TYR A 18 -3.42 2.21 7.49
N SER A 19 -2.44 1.32 7.63
CA SER A 19 -1.08 1.67 8.00
C SER A 19 -0.23 1.69 6.74
N ILE A 20 0.10 2.88 6.24
CA ILE A 20 0.96 3.05 5.07
C ILE A 20 2.40 3.11 5.54
N ILE A 21 3.21 2.13 5.14
CA ILE A 21 4.62 2.02 5.48
C ILE A 21 5.41 2.42 4.23
N THR A 22 6.03 3.59 4.24
CA THR A 22 6.74 4.11 3.07
C THR A 22 7.88 5.01 3.52
N ALA A 23 8.92 5.08 2.72
CA ALA A 23 9.98 6.09 2.87
C ALA A 23 9.88 7.21 1.81
N PHE A 24 8.90 7.10 0.90
CA PHE A 24 8.66 8.08 -0.15
C PHE A 24 7.65 9.13 0.30
N ASP A 25 7.92 10.40 -0.04
CA ASP A 25 6.94 11.49 0.11
C ASP A 25 5.83 11.29 -0.94
N MET A 26 4.69 10.75 -0.49
CA MET A 26 3.53 10.50 -1.32
C MET A 26 2.46 11.56 -1.06
N THR A 27 1.84 12.05 -2.13
CA THR A 27 0.72 12.96 -2.00
C THR A 27 -0.52 12.23 -1.49
N PHE A 28 -1.41 12.98 -0.83
CA PHE A 28 -2.70 12.45 -0.37
C PHE A 28 -3.53 11.81 -1.48
N ARG A 29 -3.39 12.28 -2.72
CA ARG A 29 -4.12 11.73 -3.86
C ARG A 29 -3.55 10.40 -4.31
N GLU A 30 -2.22 10.26 -4.35
CA GLU A 30 -1.55 8.97 -4.60
C GLU A 30 -1.98 7.95 -3.55
N VAL A 31 -1.92 8.31 -2.26
CA VAL A 31 -2.31 7.39 -1.17
C VAL A 31 -3.77 6.97 -1.28
N ARG A 32 -4.69 7.92 -1.52
CA ARG A 32 -6.12 7.59 -1.65
C ARG A 32 -6.42 6.79 -2.91
N GLY A 33 -5.82 7.12 -4.05
CA GLY A 33 -6.01 6.40 -5.29
C GLY A 33 -5.46 4.98 -5.19
N MET A 34 -4.30 4.80 -4.54
CA MET A 34 -3.73 3.49 -4.23
C MET A 34 -4.68 2.67 -3.36
N LEU A 35 -5.18 3.23 -2.25
CA LEU A 35 -6.13 2.55 -1.38
C LEU A 35 -7.43 2.18 -2.10
N ASP A 36 -7.95 3.05 -2.96
CA ASP A 36 -9.15 2.79 -3.75
C ASP A 36 -8.92 1.64 -4.73
N TRP A 37 -7.83 1.69 -5.49
CA TRP A 37 -7.42 0.68 -6.45
C TRP A 37 -7.22 -0.71 -5.81
N LEU A 38 -6.62 -0.74 -4.62
CA LEU A 38 -6.44 -1.95 -3.82
C LEU A 38 -7.77 -2.48 -3.27
N ALA A 39 -8.67 -1.59 -2.85
CA ALA A 39 -9.98 -1.95 -2.32
C ALA A 39 -10.86 -2.58 -3.40
N GLU A 40 -10.86 -2.04 -4.62
CA GLU A 40 -11.59 -2.59 -5.77
C GLU A 40 -11.15 -4.01 -6.12
N ARG A 41 -9.89 -4.35 -5.86
CA ARG A 41 -9.30 -5.67 -6.10
C ARG A 41 -9.42 -6.61 -4.90
N ASN A 42 -10.12 -6.19 -3.86
CA ASN A 42 -10.25 -6.94 -2.62
C ASN A 42 -8.89 -7.31 -1.98
N ALA A 43 -7.88 -6.45 -2.16
CA ALA A 43 -6.51 -6.70 -1.69
C ALA A 43 -6.40 -6.82 -0.16
N PHE A 44 -7.35 -6.21 0.56
CA PHE A 44 -7.40 -6.18 2.04
C PHE A 44 -8.18 -7.34 2.67
N LEU A 45 -8.75 -8.26 1.86
CA LEU A 45 -9.46 -9.42 2.42
C LEU A 45 -8.46 -10.38 3.07
N ARG A 46 -8.61 -10.57 4.39
CA ARG A 46 -7.96 -11.67 5.11
C ARG A 46 -8.63 -12.98 4.71
N THR A 47 -8.05 -13.68 3.74
CA THR A 47 -8.40 -15.08 3.48
C THR A 47 -7.72 -15.98 4.52
N PRO A 48 -8.35 -17.07 4.97
CA PRO A 48 -7.74 -18.01 5.92
C PRO A 48 -6.43 -18.63 5.39
N ASP A 49 -6.23 -18.65 4.07
CA ASP A 49 -4.97 -19.06 3.42
C ASP A 49 -3.82 -18.05 3.65
N ALA A 50 -4.15 -16.77 3.86
CA ALA A 50 -3.18 -15.71 4.15
C ALA A 50 -2.65 -15.75 5.59
N GLU A 51 -3.29 -16.53 6.48
CA GLU A 51 -2.75 -16.80 7.82
C GLU A 51 -1.66 -17.88 7.80
N PHE A 52 -1.60 -18.70 6.73
CA PHE A 52 -0.62 -19.77 6.56
C PHE A 52 0.64 -19.33 5.81
N LEU A 53 0.49 -18.34 4.93
CA LEU A 53 1.58 -17.75 4.18
C LEU A 53 1.77 -16.33 4.71
N GLY A 54 2.73 -16.12 5.61
CA GLY A 54 3.16 -14.79 6.06
C GLY A 54 3.76 -13.90 4.95
N SER A 55 3.44 -14.16 3.68
CA SER A 55 3.73 -13.30 2.55
C SER A 55 2.55 -12.35 2.37
N GLY A 56 2.81 -11.07 2.54
CA GLY A 56 1.93 -10.05 1.98
C GLY A 56 1.74 -10.25 0.47
N LYS A 57 0.68 -9.63 -0.07
CA LYS A 57 0.39 -9.68 -1.49
C LYS A 57 1.00 -8.46 -2.16
N MET A 58 1.95 -8.70 -3.06
CA MET A 58 2.51 -7.65 -3.91
C MET A 58 1.53 -7.25 -5.01
N TYR A 59 1.37 -5.95 -5.19
CA TYR A 59 0.59 -5.33 -6.24
C TYR A 59 1.40 -4.21 -6.89
N THR A 60 1.22 -4.05 -8.19
CA THR A 60 1.69 -2.88 -8.94
C THR A 60 0.47 -2.08 -9.34
N CYS A 61 0.38 -0.84 -8.86
CA CYS A 61 -0.74 0.04 -9.16
C CYS A 61 -0.25 1.36 -9.77
N GLU A 62 -0.98 1.85 -10.76
CA GLU A 62 -0.72 3.15 -11.39
C GLU A 62 -1.76 4.15 -10.87
N VAL A 63 -1.28 5.24 -10.26
CA VAL A 63 -2.12 6.27 -9.65
C VAL A 63 -1.59 7.64 -10.06
N GLU A 64 -2.44 8.48 -10.68
CA GLU A 64 -2.07 9.82 -11.16
C GLU A 64 -0.74 9.89 -11.96
N GLY A 65 -0.44 8.85 -12.76
CA GLY A 65 0.80 8.78 -13.54
C GLY A 65 2.03 8.41 -12.72
N VAL A 66 1.85 7.70 -11.61
CA VAL A 66 2.91 7.14 -10.78
C VAL A 66 2.65 5.64 -10.62
N GLU A 67 3.65 4.83 -10.95
CA GLU A 67 3.64 3.39 -10.71
C GLU A 67 4.20 3.10 -9.31
N LEU A 68 3.41 2.41 -8.51
CA LEU A 68 3.70 2.07 -7.12
C LEU A 68 3.76 0.53 -6.99
N GLU A 69 4.90 0.03 -6.53
CA GLU A 69 5.03 -1.38 -6.10
C GLU A 69 4.76 -1.45 -4.60
N VAL A 70 3.65 -2.10 -4.23
CA VAL A 70 3.17 -2.16 -2.86
C VAL A 70 2.93 -3.58 -2.41
N ASP A 71 3.21 -3.87 -1.15
CA ASP A 71 2.87 -5.12 -0.49
C ASP A 71 1.76 -4.88 0.52
N VAL A 72 0.70 -5.68 0.43
CA VAL A 72 -0.48 -5.53 1.27
C VAL A 72 -0.61 -6.74 2.19
N GLN A 73 -0.61 -6.47 3.49
CA GLN A 73 -0.84 -7.44 4.54
C GLN A 73 -1.99 -6.98 5.43
N GLY A 74 -3.21 -7.44 5.11
CA GLY A 74 -4.40 -7.04 5.86
C GLY A 74 -4.74 -5.56 5.65
N TYR A 75 -4.44 -4.70 6.64
CA TYR A 75 -4.62 -3.24 6.56
C TYR A 75 -3.29 -2.48 6.53
N GLU A 76 -2.18 -3.20 6.46
CA GLU A 76 -0.84 -2.65 6.31
C GLU A 76 -0.48 -2.65 4.83
N VAL A 77 0.05 -1.53 4.34
CA VAL A 77 0.46 -1.33 2.95
C VAL A 77 1.88 -0.81 2.95
N VAL A 78 2.82 -1.65 2.53
CA VAL A 78 4.24 -1.29 2.40
C VAL A 78 4.50 -0.83 0.98
N VAL A 79 5.05 0.36 0.79
CA VAL A 79 5.42 0.90 -0.52
C VAL A 79 6.91 0.69 -0.71
N TYR A 80 7.27 -0.21 -1.64
CA TYR A 80 8.66 -0.56 -1.90
C TYR A 80 9.30 0.34 -2.96
N LYS A 81 8.53 0.73 -3.97
CA LYS A 81 9.01 1.61 -5.04
C LYS A 81 7.92 2.54 -5.49
N ARG A 82 8.39 3.71 -5.95
CA ARG A 82 7.59 4.75 -6.57
C ARG A 82 8.32 5.23 -7.81
N ASN A 83 7.76 4.93 -8.98
CA ASN A 83 8.29 5.37 -10.26
C ASN A 83 7.32 6.37 -10.90
N PRO A 84 7.79 7.55 -11.35
CA PRO A 84 6.98 8.37 -12.25
C PRO A 84 6.76 7.62 -13.57
N ALA A 85 5.51 7.51 -14.02
CA ALA A 85 5.14 6.88 -15.29
C ALA A 85 5.41 7.80 -16.48
#